data_AF-A0A7S1HQT0-F1
#
_entry.id   AF-A0A7S1HQT0-F1
#
_cell.length_a   1.000
_cell.length_b   1.000
_cell.length_c   1.000
_cell.angle_alpha   90.00
_cell.angle_beta   90.00
_cell.angle_gamma   90.00
#
_symmetry.space_group_name_H-M   'P 1'
#
loop_
_entity.id
_entity.type
_entity.pdbx_description
1 polymer ?
#
loop_
_entity_poly.entity_id
_entity_poly.type
_entity_poly.pdbx_seq_one_letter_code
_entity_poly.pdbx_strand_id
1 'polypeptide(L)'
;GGGRAGGHGSAGGGDGWGSEQLPGGVKGQVYIEELQWCMDDKQCLKYIEGIEGSAKPLLNLERKLVEFSRTYMFALNYERETAEKLKNFATHFAQETKAGYSDSAYKAALCHTLNILESKVWASLKDVYATEDMRAKAKMESMTQANCSGLGIPKDFLDIDFGEAVDKFKTLDQVKSPVLKLFRLQDIQEKTLDAIRKGRKQASMTVFGSITTDAGPVGMDELLPIFLMIICKAGVADLVTSFKFVKYFSYDIGSSQFGDFLISLCESCVKYLT
;
A
#
# COMPACT_ATOMS: atom_id res chain seq x y z
N GLY A 1 13.88 43.96 41.37
CA GLY A 1 14.20 42.52 41.29
C GLY A 1 12.93 41.82 40.91
N GLY A 2 12.88 41.02 39.83
CA GLY A 2 13.64 39.78 39.64
C GLY A 2 12.84 38.66 40.34
N GLY A 3 12.38 37.58 39.73
CA GLY A 3 12.78 36.87 38.53
C GLY A 3 13.00 35.39 38.91
N ARG A 4 12.30 34.47 38.24
CA ARG A 4 12.58 33.02 38.01
C ARG A 4 12.90 32.07 39.19
N ALA A 5 12.24 30.89 39.21
CA ALA A 5 12.82 29.56 38.86
C ALA A 5 12.26 28.35 39.66
N GLY A 6 12.20 27.18 38.98
CA GLY A 6 12.12 25.80 39.53
C GLY A 6 10.71 25.18 39.47
N GLY A 7 10.37 24.19 38.62
CA GLY A 7 10.96 22.84 38.46
C GLY A 7 10.30 21.89 39.49
N HIS A 8 9.74 20.71 39.24
CA HIS A 8 9.85 19.66 38.22
C HIS A 8 8.69 18.63 38.38
N GLY A 9 8.37 17.88 37.31
CA GLY A 9 7.86 16.49 37.33
C GLY A 9 6.33 16.32 37.38
N SER A 10 5.68 15.40 36.69
CA SER A 10 6.14 14.30 35.83
C SER A 10 5.06 13.85 34.86
N ALA A 11 5.55 13.24 33.79
CA ALA A 11 4.87 12.60 32.67
C ALA A 11 3.75 11.61 33.04
N GLY A 12 2.69 11.67 32.25
CA GLY A 12 1.74 10.58 31.99
C GLY A 12 1.33 10.67 30.52
N GLY A 13 2.20 10.17 29.63
CA GLY A 13 1.95 10.09 28.20
C GLY A 13 0.94 9.00 27.91
N GLY A 14 -0.30 9.41 27.63
CA GLY A 14 -1.27 8.60 26.89
C GLY A 14 -1.23 9.07 25.45
N ASP A 15 -0.69 8.25 24.55
CA ASP A 15 -0.78 8.46 23.11
C ASP A 15 -2.24 8.21 22.69
N GLY A 16 -3.05 9.24 22.84
CA GLY A 16 -4.40 9.30 22.32
C GLY A 16 -4.34 9.47 20.81
N TRP A 17 -4.81 8.46 20.09
CA TRP A 17 -5.20 8.58 18.69
C TRP A 17 -6.38 9.55 18.63
N GLY A 18 -6.05 10.83 18.43
CA GLY A 18 -7.03 11.88 18.15
C GLY A 18 -7.78 11.52 16.88
N SER A 19 -9.07 11.81 16.89
CA SER A 19 -10.03 11.65 15.81
C SER A 19 -9.58 12.39 14.53
N GLU A 20 -8.72 11.77 13.73
CA GLU A 20 -8.39 12.21 12.37
C GLU A 20 -9.40 11.62 11.37
N GLN A 21 -10.01 12.51 10.59
CA GLN A 21 -10.86 12.13 9.46
C GLN A 21 -10.03 11.37 8.42
N LEU A 22 -10.52 10.20 7.99
CA LEU A 22 -9.95 9.46 6.86
C LEU A 22 -9.91 10.38 5.62
N PRO A 23 -8.79 10.49 4.89
CA PRO A 23 -8.66 11.52 3.85
C PRO A 23 -9.67 11.31 2.72
N GLY A 24 -10.56 12.28 2.51
CA GLY A 24 -11.42 12.35 1.32
C GLY A 24 -10.62 12.83 0.11
N GLY A 25 -10.58 12.02 -0.95
CA GLY A 25 -9.67 12.19 -2.09
C GLY A 25 -9.87 13.47 -2.91
N VAL A 26 -8.74 14.09 -3.27
CA VAL A 26 -8.57 14.92 -4.49
C VAL A 26 -7.11 14.83 -4.95
N LYS A 27 -6.89 14.31 -6.18
CA LYS A 27 -5.80 14.59 -7.15
C LYS A 27 -5.87 13.52 -8.26
N GLY A 28 -6.76 13.69 -9.25
CA GLY A 28 -7.06 12.61 -10.21
C GLY A 28 -6.09 12.50 -11.40
N GLN A 29 -5.53 13.60 -11.90
CA GLN A 29 -4.98 13.62 -13.27
C GLN A 29 -3.49 13.24 -13.35
N VAL A 30 -2.64 13.83 -12.50
CA VAL A 30 -1.19 13.55 -12.44
C VAL A 30 -0.92 12.10 -12.02
N TYR A 31 -1.73 11.57 -11.10
CA TYR A 31 -1.60 10.18 -10.67
C TYR A 31 -1.95 9.18 -11.78
N ILE A 32 -2.89 9.51 -12.69
CA ILE A 32 -3.26 8.62 -13.80
C ILE A 32 -2.10 8.48 -14.80
N GLU A 33 -1.35 9.55 -15.07
CA GLU A 33 -0.18 9.50 -15.96
C GLU A 33 0.97 8.68 -15.35
N GLU A 34 1.27 8.90 -14.07
CA GLU A 34 2.28 8.12 -13.33
C GLU A 34 1.91 6.63 -13.27
N LEU A 35 0.62 6.34 -13.08
CA LEU A 35 0.08 4.98 -13.09
C LEU A 35 0.32 4.27 -14.42
N GLN A 36 0.15 4.97 -15.55
CA GLN A 36 0.37 4.39 -16.87
C GLN A 36 1.82 3.92 -17.07
N TRP A 37 2.80 4.67 -16.57
CA TRP A 37 4.22 4.27 -16.63
C TRP A 37 4.49 2.99 -15.85
N CYS A 38 3.80 2.81 -14.74
CA CYS A 38 3.90 1.64 -13.89
C CYS A 38 3.04 0.45 -14.38
N MET A 39 2.23 0.62 -15.44
CA MET A 39 1.46 -0.44 -16.10
C MET A 39 2.16 -1.03 -17.33
N ASP A 40 2.81 -0.20 -18.13
CA ASP A 40 3.45 -0.61 -19.38
C ASP A 40 4.83 0.03 -19.52
N ASP A 41 5.86 -0.82 -19.47
CA ASP A 41 7.25 -0.40 -19.63
C ASP A 41 7.49 0.31 -20.97
N LYS A 42 6.75 -0.04 -22.03
CA LYS A 42 6.85 0.65 -23.32
C LYS A 42 6.38 2.09 -23.25
N GLN A 43 5.30 2.37 -22.51
CA GLN A 43 4.82 3.74 -22.31
C GLN A 43 5.79 4.52 -21.42
N CYS A 44 6.35 3.86 -20.41
CA CYS A 44 7.38 4.44 -19.55
C CYS A 44 8.62 4.85 -20.35
N LEU A 45 9.16 3.95 -21.18
CA LEU A 45 10.30 4.21 -22.06
C LEU A 45 10.00 5.33 -23.05
N LYS A 46 8.83 5.30 -23.71
CA LYS A 46 8.43 6.35 -24.65
C LYS A 46 8.40 7.74 -24.00
N TYR A 47 7.97 7.83 -22.74
CA TYR A 47 8.03 9.08 -21.98
C TYR A 47 9.48 9.48 -21.71
N ILE A 48 10.30 8.55 -21.21
CA ILE A 48 11.72 8.79 -20.90
C ILE A 48 12.49 9.27 -22.14
N GLU A 49 12.28 8.65 -23.29
CA GLU A 49 12.89 9.03 -24.58
C GLU A 49 12.48 10.43 -25.03
N GLY A 50 11.31 10.92 -24.61
CA GLY A 50 10.84 12.28 -24.86
C GLY A 50 11.53 13.36 -24.01
N ILE A 51 12.25 12.98 -22.95
CA ILE A 51 12.96 13.93 -22.07
C ILE A 51 14.24 14.39 -22.75
N GLU A 52 14.47 15.70 -22.79
CA GLU A 52 15.67 16.24 -23.42
C GLU A 52 16.96 15.74 -22.73
N GLY A 53 17.83 15.11 -23.51
CA GLY A 53 19.12 14.61 -23.00
C GLY A 53 19.06 13.31 -22.21
N SER A 54 17.94 12.57 -22.24
CA SER A 54 17.78 11.31 -21.49
C SER A 54 18.54 10.11 -22.06
N ALA A 55 18.93 10.13 -23.34
CA ALA A 55 19.49 8.95 -24.01
C ALA A 55 20.72 8.35 -23.31
N LYS A 56 21.72 9.17 -22.94
CA LYS A 56 22.93 8.69 -22.23
C LYS A 56 22.63 8.29 -20.78
N PRO A 57 21.87 9.09 -19.99
CA PRO A 57 21.39 8.68 -18.67
C PRO A 57 20.61 7.36 -18.68
N LEU A 58 19.74 7.13 -19.66
CA LEU A 58 18.95 5.91 -19.79
C LEU A 58 19.85 4.70 -20.04
N LEU A 59 20.79 4.79 -20.97
CA LEU A 59 21.74 3.70 -21.22
C LEU A 59 22.62 3.40 -20.00
N ASN A 60 22.99 4.42 -19.23
CA ASN A 60 23.68 4.25 -17.96
C ASN A 60 22.81 3.56 -16.91
N LEU A 61 21.53 3.93 -16.81
CA LEU A 61 20.55 3.32 -15.91
C LEU A 61 20.39 1.84 -16.24
N GLU A 62 20.09 1.50 -17.50
CA GLU A 62 19.92 0.11 -17.94
C GLU A 62 21.16 -0.74 -17.67
N ARG A 63 22.37 -0.21 -17.95
CA ARG A 63 23.61 -0.91 -17.62
C ARG A 63 23.73 -1.19 -16.12
N LYS A 64 23.44 -0.19 -15.27
CA LYS A 64 23.44 -0.37 -13.80
C LYS A 64 22.41 -1.41 -13.37
N LEU A 65 21.23 -1.46 -13.98
CA LEU A 65 20.20 -2.45 -13.70
C LEU A 65 20.63 -3.86 -14.11
N VAL A 66 21.29 -4.02 -15.26
CA VAL A 66 21.84 -5.30 -15.70
C VAL A 66 22.94 -5.78 -14.75
N GLU A 67 23.90 -4.92 -14.40
CA GLU A 67 24.98 -5.24 -13.46
C GLU A 67 24.43 -5.59 -12.07
N PHE A 68 23.47 -4.80 -11.60
CA PHE A 68 22.77 -5.06 -10.34
C PHE A 68 22.07 -6.42 -10.41
N SER A 69 21.31 -6.70 -11.47
CA SER A 69 20.61 -7.97 -11.62
C SER A 69 21.56 -9.17 -11.57
N ARG A 70 22.77 -9.07 -12.13
CA ARG A 70 23.76 -10.18 -12.14
C ARG A 70 24.36 -10.44 -10.76
N THR A 71 24.52 -9.40 -9.97
CA THR A 71 25.12 -9.44 -8.63
C THR A 71 24.09 -9.52 -7.51
N TYR A 72 22.81 -9.51 -7.88
CA TYR A 72 21.70 -9.45 -6.95
C TYR A 72 21.56 -10.74 -6.14
N MET A 73 21.82 -10.65 -4.84
CA MET A 73 21.45 -11.66 -3.85
C MET A 73 20.65 -10.97 -2.74
N PHE A 74 19.46 -11.48 -2.48
CA PHE A 74 18.61 -10.98 -1.40
C PHE A 74 19.01 -11.68 -0.09
N ALA A 75 19.56 -10.92 0.85
CA ALA A 75 19.72 -11.37 2.23
C ALA A 75 18.50 -10.91 3.06
N LEU A 76 18.21 -11.60 4.17
CA LEU A 76 17.21 -11.15 5.15
C LEU A 76 17.48 -9.69 5.58
N ASN A 77 16.46 -8.83 5.54
CA ASN A 77 16.50 -7.38 5.82
C ASN A 77 17.12 -6.49 4.72
N TYR A 78 17.44 -7.03 3.55
CA TYR A 78 18.05 -6.29 2.43
C TYR A 78 17.02 -5.57 1.53
N GLU A 79 15.72 -5.65 1.84
CA GLU A 79 14.64 -5.02 1.05
C GLU A 79 14.80 -3.50 1.02
N ARG A 80 15.06 -2.91 2.19
CA ARG A 80 15.21 -1.46 2.33
C ARG A 80 16.44 -0.96 1.58
N GLU A 81 17.55 -1.68 1.67
CA GLU A 81 18.79 -1.30 0.97
C GLU A 81 18.63 -1.45 -0.55
N THR A 82 17.95 -2.52 -0.99
CA THR A 82 17.59 -2.69 -2.40
C THR A 82 16.74 -1.52 -2.88
N ALA A 83 15.63 -1.24 -2.20
CA ALA A 83 14.72 -0.14 -2.49
C ALA A 83 15.49 1.19 -2.61
N GLU A 84 16.32 1.51 -1.62
CA GLU A 84 17.12 2.74 -1.61
C GLU A 84 18.13 2.79 -2.77
N LYS A 85 18.74 1.67 -3.13
CA LYS A 85 19.65 1.60 -4.27
C LYS A 85 18.94 1.83 -5.60
N LEU A 86 17.74 1.26 -5.76
CA LEU A 86 16.90 1.48 -6.95
C LEU A 86 16.42 2.94 -7.03
N LYS A 87 16.06 3.56 -5.90
CA LYS A 87 15.79 5.00 -5.82
C LYS A 87 16.97 5.81 -6.31
N ASN A 88 18.17 5.53 -5.80
CA ASN A 88 19.36 6.26 -6.17
C ASN A 88 19.68 6.15 -7.66
N PHE A 89 19.41 5.00 -8.28
CA PHE A 89 19.54 4.87 -9.75
C PHE A 89 18.58 5.80 -10.49
N ALA A 90 17.30 5.85 -10.10
CA ALA A 90 16.31 6.75 -10.70
C ALA A 90 16.62 8.23 -10.42
N THR A 91 17.09 8.57 -9.22
CA THR A 91 17.51 9.93 -8.85
C THR A 91 18.68 10.40 -9.70
N HIS A 92 19.71 9.56 -9.87
CA HIS A 92 20.84 9.88 -10.74
C HIS A 92 20.41 10.06 -12.19
N PHE A 93 19.51 9.20 -12.68
CA PHE A 93 18.95 9.38 -14.02
C PHE A 93 18.31 10.77 -14.16
N ALA A 94 17.42 11.16 -13.25
CA ALA A 94 16.71 12.43 -13.32
C ALA A 94 17.67 13.64 -13.27
N GLN A 95 18.72 13.57 -12.44
CA GLN A 95 19.74 14.61 -12.32
C GLN A 95 20.64 14.76 -13.56
N GLU A 96 20.93 13.67 -14.26
CA GLU A 96 21.83 13.66 -15.42
C GLU A 96 21.14 14.07 -16.74
N THR A 97 19.81 14.25 -16.74
CA THR A 97 19.09 14.79 -17.91
C THR A 97 19.44 16.26 -18.15
N LYS A 98 19.31 16.75 -19.40
CA LYS A 98 19.59 18.17 -19.70
C LYS A 98 18.60 19.12 -19.04
N ALA A 99 17.38 18.65 -18.78
CA ALA A 99 16.37 19.40 -18.05
C ALA A 99 16.69 19.57 -16.55
N GLY A 100 17.70 18.86 -16.04
CA GLY A 100 17.96 18.75 -14.61
C GLY A 100 16.92 17.86 -13.92
N TYR A 101 16.98 17.80 -12.58
CA TYR A 101 16.06 16.97 -11.81
C TYR A 101 14.61 17.40 -12.02
N SER A 102 13.78 16.48 -12.50
CA SER A 102 12.32 16.61 -12.47
C SER A 102 11.69 15.40 -11.79
N ASP A 103 10.62 15.66 -11.01
CA ASP A 103 9.90 14.61 -10.28
C ASP A 103 9.30 13.56 -11.24
N SER A 104 8.83 14.01 -12.40
CA SER A 104 8.30 13.11 -13.44
C SER A 104 9.38 12.24 -14.07
N ALA A 105 10.59 12.77 -14.33
CA ALA A 105 11.72 11.98 -14.82
C ALA A 105 12.17 10.94 -13.78
N TYR A 106 12.24 11.34 -12.51
CA TYR A 106 12.55 10.45 -11.39
C TYR A 106 11.53 9.31 -11.30
N LYS A 107 10.24 9.62 -11.26
CA LYS A 107 9.16 8.63 -11.14
C LYS A 107 9.09 7.70 -12.35
N ALA A 108 9.26 8.22 -13.56
CA ALA A 108 9.31 7.39 -14.76
C ALA A 108 10.50 6.42 -14.71
N ALA A 109 11.71 6.91 -14.39
CA ALA A 109 12.89 6.06 -14.25
C ALA A 109 12.75 5.02 -13.13
N LEU A 110 12.03 5.36 -12.06
CA LEU A 110 11.73 4.44 -10.98
C LEU A 110 10.72 3.36 -11.40
N CYS A 111 9.61 3.70 -12.08
CA CYS A 111 8.70 2.70 -12.66
C CYS A 111 9.45 1.77 -13.61
N HIS A 112 10.31 2.31 -14.49
CA HIS A 112 11.12 1.52 -15.42
C HIS A 112 12.07 0.55 -14.69
N THR A 113 12.77 1.04 -13.68
CA THR A 113 13.65 0.24 -12.82
C THR A 113 12.91 -0.92 -12.16
N LEU A 114 11.73 -0.65 -11.62
CA LEU A 114 10.88 -1.67 -11.01
C LEU A 114 10.37 -2.67 -12.04
N ASN A 115 9.92 -2.22 -13.22
CA ASN A 115 9.44 -3.11 -14.28
C ASN A 115 10.51 -4.12 -14.74
N ILE A 116 11.77 -3.67 -14.88
CA ILE A 116 12.88 -4.56 -15.27
C ILE A 116 13.17 -5.60 -14.18
N LEU A 117 13.16 -5.19 -12.91
CA LEU A 117 13.59 -6.03 -11.79
C LEU A 117 12.44 -6.76 -11.08
N GLU A 118 11.18 -6.49 -11.44
CA GLU A 118 9.98 -6.96 -10.75
C GLU A 118 10.03 -8.45 -10.44
N SER A 119 10.15 -9.29 -11.48
CA SER A 119 10.17 -10.74 -11.32
C SER A 119 11.27 -11.25 -10.37
N LYS A 120 12.42 -10.57 -10.36
CA LYS A 120 13.58 -10.95 -9.55
C LYS A 120 13.41 -10.54 -8.10
N VAL A 121 12.91 -9.32 -7.88
CA VAL A 121 12.56 -8.81 -6.55
C VAL A 121 11.42 -9.65 -5.97
N TRP A 122 10.37 -9.89 -6.75
CA TRP A 122 9.22 -10.70 -6.35
C TRP A 122 9.60 -12.12 -5.95
N ALA A 123 10.36 -12.83 -6.79
CA ALA A 123 10.82 -14.18 -6.47
C ALA A 123 11.65 -14.21 -5.19
N SER A 124 12.54 -13.24 -5.02
CA SER A 124 13.38 -13.15 -3.81
C SER A 124 12.55 -12.88 -2.55
N LEU A 125 11.55 -11.99 -2.62
CA LEU A 125 10.67 -11.73 -1.49
C LEU A 125 9.83 -12.96 -1.14
N LYS A 126 9.34 -13.70 -2.14
CA LYS A 126 8.62 -14.96 -1.92
C LYS A 126 9.48 -15.96 -1.15
N ASP A 127 10.76 -16.09 -1.52
CA ASP A 127 11.67 -17.00 -0.82
C ASP A 127 11.91 -16.56 0.63
N VAL A 128 12.05 -15.25 0.88
CA VAL A 128 12.27 -14.68 2.21
C VAL A 128 11.04 -14.86 3.12
N TYR A 129 9.84 -14.58 2.60
CA TYR A 129 8.60 -14.53 3.40
C TYR A 129 7.72 -15.78 3.25
N ALA A 130 8.20 -16.84 2.59
CA ALA A 130 7.44 -18.08 2.39
C ALA A 130 6.86 -18.67 3.69
N THR A 131 7.63 -18.60 4.78
CA THR A 131 7.19 -19.17 6.07
C THR A 131 6.05 -18.33 6.67
N GLU A 132 6.18 -17.01 6.65
CA GLU A 132 5.15 -16.09 7.11
C GLU A 132 3.88 -16.17 6.25
N ASP A 133 4.02 -16.29 4.92
CA ASP A 133 2.90 -16.50 4.00
C ASP A 133 2.14 -17.79 4.31
N MET A 134 2.86 -18.90 4.54
CA MET A 134 2.24 -20.16 4.95
C MET A 134 1.47 -20.04 6.28
N ARG A 135 2.03 -19.33 7.28
CA ARG A 135 1.36 -19.10 8.57
C ARG A 135 0.12 -18.24 8.40
N ALA A 136 0.24 -17.13 7.69
CA ALA A 136 -0.88 -16.24 7.39
C ALA A 136 -2.00 -16.99 6.68
N LYS A 137 -1.66 -17.81 5.67
CA LYS A 137 -2.63 -18.63 4.95
C LYS A 137 -3.35 -19.63 5.85
N ALA A 138 -2.61 -20.39 6.66
CA ALA A 138 -3.20 -21.35 7.59
C ALA A 138 -4.14 -20.65 8.60
N LYS A 139 -3.75 -19.46 9.08
CA LYS A 139 -4.60 -18.65 9.96
C LYS A 139 -5.86 -18.16 9.24
N MET A 140 -5.75 -17.64 8.02
CA MET A 140 -6.89 -17.20 7.20
C MET A 140 -7.89 -18.34 6.93
N GLU A 141 -7.40 -19.54 6.61
CA GLU A 141 -8.23 -20.74 6.40
C GLU A 141 -8.96 -21.13 7.68
N SER A 142 -8.26 -21.19 8.82
CA SER A 142 -8.86 -21.46 10.13
C SER A 142 -9.94 -20.44 10.49
N MET A 143 -9.70 -19.16 10.22
CA MET A 143 -10.68 -18.11 10.49
C MET A 143 -11.89 -18.20 9.56
N THR A 144 -11.68 -18.52 8.30
CA THR A 144 -12.77 -18.71 7.33
C THR A 144 -13.65 -19.90 7.73
N GLN A 145 -13.06 -21.01 8.18
CA GLN A 145 -13.79 -22.16 8.72
C GLN A 145 -14.61 -21.80 9.97
N ALA A 146 -14.10 -20.88 10.79
CA ALA A 146 -14.79 -20.35 11.96
C ALA A 146 -15.76 -19.20 11.63
N ASN A 147 -16.12 -18.99 10.35
CA ASN A 147 -16.95 -17.89 9.86
C ASN A 147 -16.45 -16.50 10.32
N CYS A 148 -15.14 -16.34 10.40
CA CYS A 148 -14.46 -15.14 10.88
C CYS A 148 -14.88 -14.71 12.30
N SER A 149 -15.36 -15.66 13.12
CA SER A 149 -15.67 -15.41 14.52
C SER A 149 -14.42 -14.98 15.30
N GLY A 150 -14.60 -14.03 16.22
CA GLY A 150 -13.50 -13.50 17.04
C GLY A 150 -12.71 -12.32 16.43
N LEU A 151 -13.04 -11.86 15.22
CA LEU A 151 -12.44 -10.63 14.66
C LEU A 151 -12.95 -9.34 15.31
N GLY A 152 -14.03 -9.40 16.09
CA GLY A 152 -14.65 -8.21 16.68
C GLY A 152 -15.48 -7.39 15.69
N ILE A 153 -15.98 -8.01 14.62
CA ILE A 153 -16.86 -7.34 13.65
C ILE A 153 -18.13 -6.87 14.38
N PRO A 154 -18.47 -5.56 14.31
CA PRO A 154 -19.71 -5.05 14.88
C PRO A 154 -20.94 -5.79 14.34
N LYS A 155 -21.92 -6.04 15.22
CA LYS A 155 -23.13 -6.82 14.87
C LYS A 155 -23.89 -6.23 13.69
N ASP A 156 -23.91 -4.91 13.60
CA ASP A 156 -24.59 -4.15 12.53
C ASP A 156 -24.00 -4.42 11.13
N PHE A 157 -22.83 -5.06 11.06
CA PHE A 157 -22.11 -5.33 9.82
C PHE A 157 -22.05 -6.82 9.45
N LEU A 158 -22.66 -7.70 10.23
CA LEU A 158 -22.65 -9.14 9.97
C LEU A 158 -23.44 -9.52 8.70
N ASP A 159 -24.50 -8.78 8.40
CA ASP A 159 -25.38 -9.01 7.24
C ASP A 159 -25.00 -8.17 6.01
N ILE A 160 -23.94 -7.35 6.10
CA ILE A 160 -23.48 -6.54 4.97
C ILE A 160 -22.72 -7.43 3.98
N ASP A 161 -23.03 -7.27 2.70
CA ASP A 161 -22.27 -7.90 1.63
C ASP A 161 -20.98 -7.11 1.33
N PHE A 162 -19.84 -7.78 1.53
CA PHE A 162 -18.51 -7.30 1.19
C PHE A 162 -17.92 -8.02 -0.04
N GLY A 163 -18.73 -8.73 -0.81
CA GLY A 163 -18.33 -9.56 -1.95
C GLY A 163 -17.49 -8.82 -2.99
N GLU A 164 -17.84 -7.58 -3.35
CA GLU A 164 -17.06 -6.77 -4.30
C GLU A 164 -15.63 -6.51 -3.80
N ALA A 165 -15.45 -6.21 -2.51
CA ALA A 165 -14.14 -5.99 -1.91
C ALA A 165 -13.33 -7.30 -1.85
N VAL A 166 -13.99 -8.42 -1.51
CA VAL A 166 -13.37 -9.76 -1.50
C VAL A 166 -12.89 -10.15 -2.90
N ASP A 167 -13.72 -9.98 -3.93
CA ASP A 167 -13.37 -10.36 -5.30
C ASP A 167 -12.26 -9.48 -5.87
N LYS A 168 -12.26 -8.18 -5.58
CA LYS A 168 -11.13 -7.30 -5.91
C LYS A 168 -9.84 -7.76 -5.22
N PHE A 169 -9.93 -8.11 -3.93
CA PHE A 169 -8.77 -8.59 -3.18
C PHE A 169 -8.19 -9.89 -3.75
N LYS A 170 -9.02 -10.83 -4.19
CA LYS A 170 -8.57 -12.08 -4.84
C LYS A 170 -7.71 -11.85 -6.08
N THR A 171 -7.85 -10.71 -6.75
CA THR A 171 -7.07 -10.37 -7.96
C THR A 171 -5.77 -9.61 -7.66
N LEU A 172 -5.45 -9.36 -6.38
CA LEU A 172 -4.27 -8.59 -5.99
C LEU A 172 -2.96 -9.27 -6.40
N ASP A 173 -2.93 -10.59 -6.44
CA ASP A 173 -1.79 -11.41 -6.87
C ASP A 173 -1.49 -11.28 -8.37
N GLN A 174 -2.52 -11.06 -9.20
CA GLN A 174 -2.40 -10.87 -10.66
C GLN A 174 -1.70 -9.56 -11.03
N VAL A 175 -1.65 -8.60 -10.11
CA VAL A 175 -1.03 -7.29 -10.33
C VAL A 175 0.46 -7.37 -10.01
N LYS A 176 1.32 -7.16 -11.01
CA LYS A 176 2.78 -7.25 -10.83
C LYS A 176 3.39 -6.01 -10.21
N SER A 177 2.99 -4.81 -10.62
CA SER A 177 3.61 -3.58 -10.11
C SER A 177 3.23 -3.31 -8.65
N PRO A 178 4.20 -3.01 -7.76
CA PRO A 178 3.92 -2.72 -6.35
C PRO A 178 3.08 -1.44 -6.19
N VAL A 179 3.27 -0.46 -7.08
CA VAL A 179 2.45 0.75 -7.14
C VAL A 179 1.01 0.39 -7.49
N LEU A 180 0.79 -0.42 -8.53
CA LEU A 180 -0.56 -0.85 -8.90
C LEU A 180 -1.22 -1.69 -7.81
N LYS A 181 -0.46 -2.53 -7.10
CA LYS A 181 -0.97 -3.25 -5.92
C LYS A 181 -1.46 -2.25 -4.85
N LEU A 182 -0.71 -1.18 -4.58
CA LEU A 182 -1.15 -0.12 -3.65
C LEU A 182 -2.46 0.54 -4.10
N PHE A 183 -2.59 0.89 -5.38
CA PHE A 183 -3.85 1.46 -5.90
C PHE A 183 -5.02 0.49 -5.85
N ARG A 184 -4.78 -0.80 -6.06
CA ARG A 184 -5.82 -1.83 -5.83
C ARG A 184 -6.22 -1.90 -4.37
N LEU A 185 -5.27 -1.81 -3.45
CA LEU A 185 -5.57 -1.75 -2.01
C LEU A 185 -6.37 -0.50 -1.64
N GLN A 186 -6.10 0.64 -2.27
CA GLN A 186 -6.92 1.86 -2.14
C GLN A 186 -8.36 1.61 -2.60
N ASP A 187 -8.55 1.09 -3.81
CA ASP A 187 -9.88 0.76 -4.36
C ASP A 187 -10.61 -0.25 -3.46
N ILE A 188 -9.94 -1.30 -2.98
CA ILE A 188 -10.52 -2.26 -2.03
C ILE A 188 -10.95 -1.57 -0.73
N GLN A 189 -10.11 -0.69 -0.16
CA GLN A 189 -10.45 0.05 1.05
C GLN A 189 -11.66 0.96 0.81
N GLU A 190 -11.71 1.68 -0.30
CA GLU A 190 -12.84 2.54 -0.66
C GLU A 190 -14.14 1.74 -0.76
N LYS A 191 -14.11 0.57 -1.42
CA LYS A 191 -15.26 -0.34 -1.49
C LYS A 191 -15.68 -0.87 -0.13
N THR A 192 -14.70 -1.14 0.74
CA THR A 192 -14.96 -1.56 2.13
C THR A 192 -15.67 -0.45 2.90
N LEU A 193 -15.16 0.79 2.81
CA LEU A 193 -15.75 1.96 3.48
C LEU A 193 -17.16 2.25 2.94
N ASP A 194 -17.38 2.12 1.63
CA ASP A 194 -18.68 2.31 1.02
C ASP A 194 -19.69 1.25 1.45
N ALA A 195 -19.27 -0.01 1.59
CA ALA A 195 -20.11 -1.09 2.12
C ALA A 195 -20.50 -0.81 3.59
N ILE A 196 -19.55 -0.38 4.42
CA ILE A 196 -19.81 0.03 5.82
C ILE A 196 -20.84 1.17 5.85
N ARG A 197 -20.62 2.24 5.06
CA ARG A 197 -21.54 3.39 5.01
C ARG A 197 -22.94 2.99 4.54
N LYS A 198 -23.04 2.12 3.53
CA LYS A 198 -24.32 1.59 3.03
C LYS A 198 -25.06 0.79 4.11
N GLY A 199 -24.37 -0.09 4.81
CA GLY A 199 -25.03 -0.88 5.85
C GLY A 199 -25.43 -0.05 7.08
N ARG A 200 -24.64 0.96 7.47
CA ARG A 200 -25.07 1.96 8.47
C ARG A 200 -26.38 2.64 8.07
N LYS A 201 -26.51 3.03 6.80
CA LYS A 201 -27.73 3.64 6.26
C LYS A 201 -28.91 2.66 6.27
N GLN A 202 -28.68 1.38 6.01
CA GLN A 202 -29.74 0.36 6.07
C GLN A 202 -30.21 0.12 7.51
N ALA A 203 -29.28 0.01 8.46
CA ALA A 203 -29.60 -0.16 9.88
C ALA A 203 -30.36 1.04 10.46
N SER A 204 -30.00 2.27 10.08
CA SER A 204 -30.70 3.48 10.52
C SER A 204 -32.11 3.60 9.94
N MET A 205 -32.38 3.04 8.75
CA MET A 205 -33.72 2.99 8.18
C MET A 205 -34.66 1.97 8.86
N THR A 206 -34.11 0.93 9.48
CA THR A 206 -34.89 -0.10 10.21
C THR A 206 -35.28 0.30 11.64
N VAL A 207 -34.63 1.31 12.21
CA VAL A 207 -34.97 1.87 13.53
C VAL A 207 -35.80 3.15 13.31
N PHE A 208 -37.07 3.10 13.74
CA PHE A 208 -38.10 4.15 13.55
C PHE A 208 -37.59 5.61 13.51
N GLY A 209 -37.86 6.31 12.39
CA GLY A 209 -38.30 7.71 12.41
C GLY A 209 -37.28 8.84 12.50
N SER A 210 -35.96 8.60 12.52
CA SER A 210 -34.99 9.70 12.40
C SER A 210 -34.00 9.45 11.27
N ILE A 211 -34.13 10.22 10.19
CA ILE A 211 -33.14 10.26 9.12
C ILE A 211 -31.92 11.02 9.65
N THR A 212 -31.00 10.31 10.31
CA THR A 212 -29.63 10.82 10.50
C THR A 212 -28.89 10.61 9.18
N THR A 213 -28.65 11.70 8.46
CA THR A 213 -27.98 11.70 7.15
C THR A 213 -26.49 11.44 7.21
N ASP A 214 -25.87 11.50 8.39
CA ASP A 214 -24.46 11.19 8.60
C ASP A 214 -24.29 9.89 9.36
N ALA A 215 -24.07 8.80 8.62
CA ALA A 215 -23.26 7.72 9.14
C ALA A 215 -21.91 8.36 9.52
N GLY A 216 -21.58 8.42 10.81
CA GLY A 216 -20.37 9.10 11.30
C GLY A 216 -19.08 8.60 10.63
N PRO A 217 -17.91 9.16 10.96
CA PRO A 217 -16.65 8.66 10.42
C PRO A 217 -16.49 7.16 10.75
N VAL A 218 -15.90 6.40 9.83
CA VAL A 218 -15.55 4.99 10.08
C VAL A 218 -14.24 4.98 10.85
N GLY A 219 -14.26 4.38 12.05
CA GLY A 219 -13.08 4.27 12.90
C GLY A 219 -12.21 3.06 12.55
N MET A 220 -10.98 3.03 13.05
CA MET A 220 -10.08 1.88 12.89
C MET A 220 -10.60 0.63 13.59
N ASP A 221 -11.31 0.79 14.70
CA ASP A 221 -11.96 -0.31 15.44
C ASP A 221 -12.99 -1.07 14.60
N GLU A 222 -13.54 -0.42 13.57
CA GLU A 222 -14.49 -1.03 12.64
C GLU A 222 -13.80 -1.49 11.36
N LEU A 223 -12.92 -0.64 10.83
CA LEU A 223 -12.25 -0.90 9.56
C LEU A 223 -11.32 -2.11 9.64
N LEU A 224 -10.48 -2.22 10.68
CA LEU A 224 -9.49 -3.30 10.78
C LEU A 224 -10.13 -4.71 10.86
N PRO A 225 -11.13 -4.97 11.72
CA PRO A 225 -11.85 -6.25 11.73
C PRO A 225 -12.48 -6.62 10.39
N ILE A 226 -13.10 -5.66 9.72
CA ILE A 226 -13.78 -5.88 8.44
C ILE A 226 -12.75 -6.14 7.34
N PHE A 227 -11.65 -5.39 7.32
CA PHE A 227 -10.58 -5.57 6.36
C PHE A 227 -9.90 -6.94 6.55
N LEU A 228 -9.67 -7.37 7.80
CA LEU A 228 -9.20 -8.72 8.11
C LEU A 228 -10.17 -9.81 7.63
N MET A 229 -11.48 -9.60 7.80
CA MET A 229 -12.50 -10.53 7.29
C MET A 229 -12.42 -10.64 5.77
N ILE A 230 -12.27 -9.52 5.06
CA ILE A 230 -12.12 -9.48 3.59
C ILE A 230 -10.87 -10.27 3.17
N ILE A 231 -9.73 -10.02 3.83
CA ILE A 231 -8.47 -10.74 3.58
C ILE A 231 -8.66 -12.25 3.78
N CYS A 232 -9.26 -12.68 4.89
CA CYS A 232 -9.48 -14.09 5.20
C CYS A 232 -10.35 -14.76 4.13
N LYS A 233 -11.47 -14.11 3.75
CA LYS A 233 -12.38 -14.62 2.71
C LYS A 233 -11.74 -14.64 1.32
N ALA A 234 -10.80 -13.74 1.03
CA ALA A 234 -10.07 -13.72 -0.23
C ALA A 234 -9.01 -14.81 -0.31
N GLY A 235 -8.35 -15.16 0.80
CA GLY A 235 -7.45 -16.32 0.90
C GLY A 235 -6.20 -16.22 0.03
N VAL A 236 -5.65 -15.02 -0.16
CA VAL A 236 -4.46 -14.78 -0.99
C VAL A 236 -3.24 -15.48 -0.38
N ALA A 237 -2.57 -16.33 -1.16
CA ALA A 237 -1.48 -17.17 -0.67
C ALA A 237 -0.21 -16.38 -0.30
N ASP A 238 0.21 -15.45 -1.15
CA ASP A 238 1.43 -14.64 -0.97
C ASP A 238 1.11 -13.27 -0.33
N LEU A 239 0.29 -13.25 0.73
CA LEU A 239 -0.23 -12.04 1.37
C LEU A 239 0.89 -11.17 1.98
N VAL A 240 1.72 -11.77 2.83
CA VAL A 240 2.85 -11.12 3.50
C VAL A 240 3.82 -10.62 2.45
N THR A 241 4.19 -11.46 1.47
CA THR A 241 5.06 -11.05 0.36
C THR A 241 4.46 -9.86 -0.40
N SER A 242 3.16 -9.88 -0.73
CA SER A 242 2.48 -8.78 -1.41
C SER A 242 2.57 -7.47 -0.63
N PHE A 243 2.29 -7.51 0.68
CA PHE A 243 2.32 -6.30 1.51
C PHE A 243 3.73 -5.78 1.75
N LYS A 244 4.72 -6.67 1.89
CA LYS A 244 6.15 -6.29 1.96
C LYS A 244 6.60 -5.67 0.66
N PHE A 245 6.18 -6.23 -0.47
CA PHE A 245 6.52 -5.68 -1.78
C PHE A 245 5.95 -4.27 -1.98
N VAL A 246 4.69 -4.05 -1.61
CA VAL A 246 4.09 -2.71 -1.59
C VAL A 246 4.88 -1.78 -0.67
N LYS A 247 5.00 -2.14 0.62
CA LYS A 247 5.68 -1.31 1.63
C LYS A 247 7.07 -0.85 1.18
N TYR A 248 7.87 -1.76 0.63
CA TYR A 248 9.24 -1.46 0.30
C TYR A 248 9.45 -0.94 -1.11
N PHE A 249 8.52 -1.09 -2.06
CA PHE A 249 8.76 -0.75 -3.48
C PHE A 249 7.67 0.12 -4.14
N SER A 250 6.61 0.52 -3.43
CA SER A 250 5.63 1.50 -3.92
C SER A 250 5.91 2.93 -3.44
N TYR A 251 7.12 3.20 -2.94
CA TYR A 251 7.51 4.51 -2.44
C TYR A 251 7.54 5.57 -3.54
N ASP A 252 7.37 6.83 -3.16
CA ASP A 252 7.47 8.05 -3.99
C ASP A 252 6.59 8.10 -5.25
N ILE A 253 5.92 7.00 -5.61
CA ILE A 253 4.96 6.85 -6.71
C ILE A 253 3.62 6.49 -6.06
N GLY A 254 2.64 7.38 -6.15
CA GLY A 254 1.37 7.17 -5.43
C GLY A 254 1.43 7.55 -3.94
N SER A 255 2.56 8.09 -3.43
CA SER A 255 2.71 8.54 -2.04
C SER A 255 1.83 9.74 -1.74
N SER A 256 0.65 9.46 -1.21
CA SER A 256 -0.20 10.41 -0.48
C SER A 256 -0.25 9.98 0.98
N GLN A 257 -0.74 10.82 1.90
CA GLN A 257 -1.04 10.41 3.28
C GLN A 257 -1.87 9.11 3.35
N PHE A 258 -2.64 8.83 2.30
CA PHE A 258 -3.41 7.61 2.13
C PHE A 258 -2.57 6.34 1.96
N GLY A 259 -1.40 6.45 1.31
CA GLY A 259 -0.47 5.34 1.13
C GLY A 259 0.13 4.87 2.46
N ASP A 260 0.57 5.80 3.30
CA ASP A 260 1.16 5.50 4.61
C ASP A 260 0.14 4.85 5.56
N PHE A 261 -1.11 5.34 5.52
CA PHE A 261 -2.23 4.72 6.23
C PHE A 261 -2.44 3.27 5.78
N LEU A 262 -2.52 3.03 4.48
CA LEU A 262 -2.75 1.70 3.93
C LEU A 262 -1.62 0.72 4.24
N ILE A 263 -0.37 1.18 4.17
CA ILE A 263 0.79 0.38 4.59
C ILE A 263 0.65 0.00 6.07
N SER A 264 0.27 0.94 6.93
CA SER A 264 0.05 0.68 8.37
C SER A 264 -1.10 -0.30 8.64
N LEU A 265 -2.20 -0.18 7.88
CA LEU A 265 -3.32 -1.13 7.93
C LEU A 265 -2.87 -2.53 7.50
N CYS A 266 -2.12 -2.64 6.40
CA CYS A 266 -1.57 -3.90 5.89
C CYS A 266 -0.63 -4.55 6.91
N GLU A 267 0.25 -3.77 7.54
CA GLU A 267 1.14 -4.27 8.60
C GLU A 267 0.37 -4.79 9.82
N SER A 268 -0.71 -4.10 10.21
CA SER A 268 -1.58 -4.53 11.30
C SER A 268 -2.25 -5.87 10.98
N CYS A 269 -2.67 -6.05 9.72
CA CYS A 269 -3.25 -7.32 9.26
C CYS A 269 -2.21 -8.46 9.28
N VAL A 270 -0.98 -8.20 8.82
CA VAL A 270 0.10 -9.20 8.86
C VAL A 270 0.40 -9.61 10.29
N LYS A 271 0.59 -8.65 11.21
CA LYS A 271 0.84 -8.93 12.64
C LYS A 271 -0.26 -9.77 13.29
N TYR A 272 -1.50 -9.65 12.81
CA TYR A 272 -2.60 -10.44 13.33
C TYR A 272 -2.63 -11.87 12.76
N LEU A 273 -2.22 -12.03 11.50
CA LEU A 273 -2.30 -13.30 10.77
C LEU A 273 -1.06 -14.19 10.91
N THR A 274 0.09 -13.63 11.29
CA THR A 274 1.37 -14.35 11.46
C THR A 274 1.81 -14.48 12.90
#